data_AF-A0A392SCA0-F1
#
_entry.id   AF-A0A392SCA0-F1
#
_cell.length_a   1.000
_cell.length_b   1.000
_cell.length_c   1.000
_cell.angle_alpha   90.00
_cell.angle_beta   90.00
_cell.angle_gamma   90.00
#
_symmetry.space_group_name_H-M   'P 1'
#
loop_
_entity.id
_entity.type
_entity.pdbx_description
1 polymer ?
#
loop_
_entity_poly.entity_id
_entity_poly.type
_entity_poly.pdbx_seq_one_letter_code
_entity_poly.pdbx_strand_id
1 'polypeptide(L)'
;MKSLFGAQEVSEIVQNGYEDLGAHPTEAQRRTYKESNKKDCKALFYIQQNVDSHHFEKIAKATKSKEAWDILENYRTGGDKVKRVKLQSYIRQYETLQM
;
A
#
# COMPACT_ATOMS: atom_id res chain seq x y z
N MET A 1 7.40 4.78 -5.77
CA MET A 1 6.82 3.56 -6.39
C MET A 1 5.86 3.80 -7.55
N LYS A 2 5.16 4.95 -7.69
CA LYS A 2 4.24 5.18 -8.83
C LYS A 2 4.88 4.99 -10.22
N SER A 3 6.08 5.54 -10.43
CA SER A 3 6.84 5.36 -11.68
C SER A 3 7.22 3.90 -11.93
N LEU A 4 7.64 3.16 -10.89
CA LEU A 4 7.93 1.72 -10.97
C LEU A 4 6.69 0.92 -11.40
N PHE A 5 5.54 1.18 -10.78
CA PHE A 5 4.31 0.46 -11.13
C PHE A 5 3.81 0.77 -12.55
N GLY A 6 4.00 2.00 -13.02
CA GLY A 6 3.75 2.37 -14.41
C GLY A 6 4.65 1.59 -15.37
N ALA A 7 5.96 1.59 -15.13
CA ALA A 7 6.92 0.87 -15.97
C ALA A 7 6.73 -0.66 -15.96
N GLN A 8 6.13 -1.21 -14.90
CA GLN A 8 5.90 -2.64 -14.75
C GLN A 8 4.47 -3.07 -15.11
N GLU A 9 3.63 -2.12 -15.54
CA GLU A 9 2.23 -2.31 -15.91
C GLU A 9 1.38 -2.94 -14.79
N VAL A 10 1.63 -2.53 -13.55
CA VAL A 10 0.91 -3.01 -12.35
C VAL A 10 0.20 -1.89 -11.60
N SER A 11 0.09 -0.68 -12.16
CA SER A 11 -0.55 0.43 -11.46
C SER A 11 -2.04 0.17 -11.18
N GLU A 12 -2.76 -0.41 -12.14
CA GLU A 12 -4.21 -0.68 -12.00
C GLU A 12 -4.50 -1.72 -10.91
N ILE A 13 -3.74 -2.82 -10.88
CA ILE A 13 -3.94 -3.90 -9.89
C ILE A 13 -3.67 -3.42 -8.47
N VAL A 14 -2.68 -2.53 -8.30
CA VAL A 14 -2.32 -1.95 -7.00
C VAL A 14 -3.38 -0.95 -6.52
N GLN A 15 -4.01 -0.20 -7.43
CA GLN A 15 -4.99 0.82 -7.07
C GLN A 15 -6.39 0.27 -6.88
N ASN A 16 -6.83 -0.62 -7.77
CA ASN A 16 -8.22 -1.09 -7.83
C ASN A 16 -8.37 -2.52 -7.29
N GLY A 17 -7.28 -3.28 -7.18
CA GLY A 17 -7.35 -4.70 -6.87
C GLY A 17 -7.91 -5.52 -8.03
N TYR A 18 -8.27 -6.76 -7.74
CA TYR A 18 -8.97 -7.67 -8.63
C TYR A 18 -9.89 -8.59 -7.83
N GLU A 19 -10.92 -9.07 -8.52
CA GLU A 19 -11.91 -9.96 -7.94
C GLU A 19 -11.44 -11.41 -7.97
N ASP A 20 -11.79 -12.14 -6.92
CA ASP A 20 -11.59 -13.58 -6.85
C ASP A 20 -12.61 -14.31 -7.72
N LEU A 21 -12.26 -15.52 -8.15
CA LEU A 21 -13.17 -16.35 -8.93
C LEU A 21 -14.38 -16.78 -8.09
N GLY A 22 -15.58 -16.63 -8.65
CA GLY A 22 -16.82 -17.17 -8.08
C GLY A 22 -16.91 -18.71 -8.19
N ALA A 23 -18.01 -19.30 -7.70
CA ALA A 23 -18.19 -20.75 -7.57
C ALA A 23 -18.12 -21.54 -8.91
N HIS A 24 -18.58 -20.95 -10.01
CA HIS A 24 -18.57 -21.58 -11.34
C HIS A 24 -18.03 -20.62 -12.41
N PRO A 25 -16.70 -20.41 -12.45
CA PRO A 25 -16.11 -19.47 -13.38
C PRO A 25 -15.96 -20.08 -14.77
N THR A 26 -16.37 -19.33 -15.78
CA THR A 26 -16.13 -19.63 -17.20
C THR A 26 -14.63 -19.68 -17.50
N GLU A 27 -14.24 -20.33 -18.60
CA GLU A 27 -12.83 -20.37 -19.00
C GLU A 27 -12.23 -18.97 -19.24
N ALA A 28 -13.02 -18.05 -19.80
CA ALA A 28 -12.62 -16.66 -20.01
C ALA A 28 -12.33 -15.95 -18.68
N GLN A 29 -13.17 -16.14 -17.66
CA GLN A 29 -12.95 -15.60 -16.31
C GLN A 29 -11.69 -16.19 -15.67
N ARG A 30 -11.46 -17.50 -15.81
CA ARG A 30 -10.23 -18.16 -15.29
C ARG A 30 -8.96 -17.59 -15.93
N ARG A 31 -8.97 -17.35 -17.25
CA ARG A 31 -7.82 -16.75 -17.96
C ARG A 31 -7.53 -15.34 -17.44
N THR A 32 -8.56 -14.51 -17.33
CA THR A 32 -8.46 -13.13 -16.85
C THR A 32 -7.96 -13.06 -15.40
N TYR A 33 -8.48 -13.92 -14.53
CA TYR A 33 -8.02 -14.04 -13.15
C TYR A 33 -6.56 -14.44 -13.07
N LYS A 34 -6.13 -15.43 -13.86
CA LYS A 34 -4.73 -15.89 -13.87
C LYS A 34 -3.77 -14.77 -14.24
N GLU A 35 -4.14 -13.94 -15.22
CA GLU A 35 -3.34 -12.78 -15.62
C GLU A 35 -3.32 -11.69 -14.54
N SER A 36 -4.46 -11.39 -13.94
CA SER A 36 -4.58 -10.42 -12.84
C SER A 36 -3.77 -10.86 -11.62
N ASN A 37 -3.88 -12.13 -11.22
CA ASN A 37 -3.11 -12.72 -10.13
C ASN A 37 -1.59 -12.65 -10.40
N LYS A 38 -1.15 -12.88 -11.66
CA LYS A 38 0.27 -12.73 -12.02
C LYS A 38 0.76 -11.29 -11.83
N LYS A 39 -0.04 -10.30 -12.26
CA LYS A 39 0.27 -8.87 -12.06
C LYS A 39 0.26 -8.51 -10.58
N ASP A 40 -0.68 -9.04 -9.81
CA ASP A 40 -0.77 -8.82 -8.37
C ASP A 40 0.45 -9.37 -7.63
N CYS A 41 0.85 -10.62 -7.88
CA CYS A 41 2.07 -11.18 -7.29
C CYS A 41 3.32 -10.35 -7.64
N LYS A 42 3.44 -9.91 -8.91
CA LYS A 42 4.54 -9.06 -9.36
C LYS A 42 4.55 -7.72 -8.60
N ALA A 43 3.38 -7.10 -8.43
CA ALA A 43 3.23 -5.85 -7.71
C ALA A 43 3.58 -5.99 -6.22
N LEU A 44 3.06 -7.04 -5.57
CA LEU A 44 3.31 -7.33 -4.16
C LEU A 44 4.80 -7.54 -3.90
N PHE A 45 5.49 -8.28 -4.78
CA PHE A 45 6.94 -8.46 -4.71
C PHE A 45 7.68 -7.12 -4.76
N TYR A 46 7.33 -6.23 -5.70
CA TYR A 46 7.97 -4.92 -5.77
C TYR A 46 7.70 -4.07 -4.53
N ILE A 47 6.49 -4.10 -3.98
CA ILE A 47 6.17 -3.40 -2.73
C ILE A 47 7.10 -3.92 -1.63
N GLN A 48 7.16 -5.23 -1.43
CA GLN A 48 7.97 -5.89 -0.41
C GLN A 48 9.48 -5.58 -0.54
N GLN A 49 10.01 -5.53 -1.76
CA GLN A 49 11.43 -5.24 -2.01
C GLN A 49 11.79 -3.76 -1.73
N ASN A 50 10.82 -2.84 -1.85
CA ASN A 50 11.06 -1.40 -1.81
C ASN A 50 10.67 -0.74 -0.47
N VAL A 51 10.34 -1.53 0.55
CA VAL A 51 10.07 -1.05 1.91
C VAL A 51 11.19 -1.43 2.87
N ASP A 52 11.37 -0.64 3.93
CA ASP A 52 12.28 -0.99 5.02
C ASP A 52 11.70 -2.10 5.91
N SER A 53 12.53 -2.64 6.81
CA SER A 53 12.16 -3.73 7.73
C SER A 53 10.93 -3.41 8.59
N HIS A 54 10.80 -2.17 9.06
CA HIS A 54 9.68 -1.76 9.92
C HIS A 54 8.35 -1.79 9.15
N HIS A 55 8.35 -1.29 7.92
CA HIS A 55 7.15 -1.31 7.06
C HIS A 55 6.87 -2.71 6.51
N PHE A 56 7.91 -3.51 6.23
CA PHE A 56 7.77 -4.89 5.77
C PHE A 56 6.96 -5.73 6.75
N GLU A 57 7.26 -5.68 8.06
CA GLU A 57 6.50 -6.42 9.07
C GLU A 57 5.01 -6.08 9.07
N LYS A 58 4.64 -4.82 8.75
CA LYS A 58 3.24 -4.38 8.70
C LYS A 58 2.50 -4.94 7.49
N ILE A 59 3.18 -5.09 6.36
CA ILE A 59 2.59 -5.63 5.12
C ILE A 59 2.84 -7.13 4.94
N ALA A 60 3.60 -7.79 5.83
CA ALA A 60 3.98 -9.20 5.68
C ALA A 60 2.77 -10.15 5.66
N LYS A 61 1.65 -9.76 6.27
CA LYS A 61 0.39 -10.52 6.26
C LYS A 61 -0.50 -10.23 5.06
N ALA A 62 -0.18 -9.19 4.27
CA ALA A 62 -0.98 -8.81 3.12
C ALA A 62 -0.84 -9.88 2.04
N THR A 63 -1.99 -10.34 1.55
CA THR A 63 -2.05 -11.40 0.53
C THR A 63 -2.14 -10.84 -0.89
N LYS A 64 -2.63 -9.60 -1.01
CA LYS A 64 -2.79 -8.88 -2.28
C LYS A 64 -1.99 -7.58 -2.27
N SER A 65 -1.55 -7.14 -3.44
CA SER A 65 -0.79 -5.89 -3.59
C SER A 65 -1.60 -4.66 -3.18
N LYS A 66 -2.90 -4.65 -3.45
CA LYS A 66 -3.83 -3.59 -3.02
C LYS A 66 -3.88 -3.44 -1.50
N GLU A 67 -4.00 -4.55 -0.78
CA GLU A 67 -4.01 -4.55 0.69
C GLU A 67 -2.70 -4.00 1.26
N ALA A 68 -1.56 -4.48 0.75
CA ALA A 68 -0.25 -3.98 1.14
C ALA A 68 -0.11 -2.48 0.87
N TRP A 69 -0.59 -2.01 -0.29
CA TRP A 69 -0.55 -0.60 -0.66
C TRP A 69 -1.42 0.28 0.25
N ASP A 70 -2.63 -0.16 0.58
CA ASP A 70 -3.55 0.58 1.45
C ASP A 70 -2.99 0.69 2.89
N ILE A 71 -2.33 -0.36 3.39
CA ILE A 71 -1.64 -0.31 4.70
C ILE A 71 -0.54 0.77 4.68
N LEU A 72 0.26 0.83 3.61
CA LEU A 72 1.33 1.83 3.48
C LEU A 72 0.77 3.26 3.36
N GLU A 73 -0.31 3.45 2.61
CA GLU A 73 -0.95 4.76 2.46
C GLU A 73 -1.57 5.26 3.76
N ASN A 74 -2.21 4.36 4.51
CA ASN A 74 -2.76 4.66 5.84
C ASN A 74 -1.65 5.05 6.83
N TYR A 75 -0.51 4.35 6.82
CA TYR A 75 0.61 4.68 7.70
C TYR A 75 1.18 6.07 7.41
N ARG A 76 1.34 6.42 6.13
CA ARG A 76 1.79 7.76 5.71
C ARG A 76 0.85 8.84 6.24
N THR A 77 -0.46 8.65 6.03
CA THR A 77 -1.48 9.61 6.46
C THR A 77 -1.53 9.76 7.98
N GLY A 78 -1.40 8.65 8.73
CA GLY A 78 -1.31 8.66 10.19
C GLY A 78 -0.05 9.36 10.70
N GLY A 79 1.10 9.10 10.08
CA GLY A 79 2.38 9.73 10.41
C GLY A 79 2.34 11.25 10.26
N ASP A 80 1.72 11.76 9.21
CA ASP A 80 1.59 13.21 8.98
C ASP A 80 0.71 13.88 10.05
N LYS A 81 -0.34 13.21 10.52
CA LYS A 81 -1.17 13.69 11.65
C LYS A 81 -0.35 13.75 12.94
N VAL A 82 0.41 12.70 13.26
CA VAL A 82 1.25 12.64 14.47
C VAL A 82 2.32 13.73 14.46
N LYS A 83 2.99 13.94 13.32
CA LYS A 83 3.98 15.02 13.16
C LYS A 83 3.36 16.39 13.43
N ARG A 84 2.16 16.64 12.90
CA ARG A 84 1.43 17.90 13.11
C ARG A 84 1.11 18.14 14.59
N VAL A 85 0.59 17.13 15.29
CA VAL A 85 0.26 17.24 16.72
C VAL A 85 1.51 17.50 17.56
N LYS A 86 2.61 16.78 17.30
CA LYS A 86 3.89 17.01 17.99
C LYS A 86 4.41 18.43 17.76
N LEU A 87 4.38 18.93 16.53
CA LEU A 87 4.80 20.29 16.21
C LEU A 87 3.96 21.32 16.98
N GLN A 88 2.64 21.17 17.02
CA GLN A 88 1.76 22.05 17.78
C GLN A 88 2.06 22.01 19.28
N SER A 89 2.38 20.83 19.84
CA SER A 89 2.80 20.71 21.23
C SER A 89 4.11 21.46 21.51
N TYR A 90 5.10 21.37 20.62
CA TYR A 90 6.36 22.09 20.77
C TYR A 90 6.19 23.60 20.66
N ILE A 91 5.34 24.08 19.75
CA ILE A 91 5.01 25.51 19.63
C ILE A 91 4.43 26.03 20.95
N ARG A 92 3.44 25.34 21.53
CA ARG A 92 2.84 25.74 22.81
C ARG A 92 3.85 25.75 23.97
N GLN A 93 4.74 24.75 24.03
CA GLN A 93 5.80 24.71 25.04
C GLN A 93 6.76 25.89 24.88
N TYR A 94 7.15 26.22 23.64
CA TYR A 94 7.99 27.37 23.36
C TYR A 94 7.31 28.68 23.76
N GLU A 95 6.04 28.90 23.38
CA GLU A 95 5.25 30.08 23.77
C GLU A 95 5.16 30.23 25.29
N THR A 96 4.97 29.11 26.01
CA THR A 96 4.94 29.11 27.49
C THR A 96 6.29 29.49 28.09
N LEU A 97 7.40 29.07 27.47
CA LEU A 97 8.76 29.41 27.93
C LEU A 97 9.18 30.84 27.60
N GLN A 98 8.47 31.52 26.69
CA GLN A 98 8.73 32.91 26.31
C GLN A 98 7.87 33.93 27.09
N MET A 99 6.90 33.46 27.88
CA MET A 99 6.14 34.26 28.86
C MET A 99 6.79 34.20 30.23
#